data_AF-A0A072VIU6-F1
#
_entry.id   AF-A0A072VIU6-F1
#
_cell.length_a   1.000
_cell.length_b   1.000
_cell.length_c   1.000
_cell.angle_alpha   90.00
_cell.angle_beta   90.00
_cell.angle_gamma   90.00
#
_symmetry.space_group_name_H-M   'P 1'
#
loop_
_entity.id
_entity.type
_entity.pdbx_description
1 polymer ?
#
loop_
_entity_poly.entity_id
_entity_poly.type
_entity_poly.pdbx_seq_one_letter_code
_entity_poly.pdbx_strand_id
1 'polypeptide(L)'
;MKLLSPSATSTTHISSSFFLPNGFQNHGSSSATTFKFSKNQGRCIGNDEGTQITAKFELKPPPYPLNALEPIMSQNTFEYHWGKHHRAYVDNLNKQIEGTDLDGKSLEETIIMSYNNGDILPAFNNAAQVWNHDFFWESMKPGGGGKPSGELLKLIERDFGSFEKFVEQFKLAASTQFGSGWAWLAYKENRLDVGNAVNPLATEEDKKLVVLKSPNAVNPLVWNHHHPLLTIDVWEVY
;
A
#
# COMPACT_ATOMS: atom_id res chain seq x y z
N MET A 1 -15.97 64.85 14.26
CA MET A 1 -14.78 65.75 14.21
C MET A 1 -13.75 65.08 13.29
N LYS A 2 -13.47 65.68 12.12
CA LYS A 2 -12.52 65.32 11.03
C LYS A 2 -12.64 63.89 10.44
N LEU A 3 -13.33 63.59 9.32
CA LEU A 3 -13.29 64.03 7.90
C LEU A 3 -12.01 63.67 7.10
N LEU A 4 -12.25 62.86 6.05
CA LEU A 4 -11.67 62.80 4.69
C LEU A 4 -10.83 61.57 4.27
N SER A 5 -11.43 60.82 3.34
CA SER A 5 -10.86 59.93 2.31
C SER A 5 -10.40 60.76 1.06
N PRO A 6 -10.17 60.19 -0.15
CA PRO A 6 -9.13 59.27 -0.65
C PRO A 6 -8.37 59.85 -1.90
N SER A 7 -7.37 59.14 -2.47
CA SER A 7 -6.78 59.42 -3.82
C SER A 7 -5.90 58.23 -4.28
N ALA A 8 -6.34 57.42 -5.26
CA ALA A 8 -6.08 57.48 -6.73
C ALA A 8 -4.77 56.75 -7.17
N THR A 9 -4.88 55.55 -7.74
CA THR A 9 -4.81 55.15 -9.18
C THR A 9 -3.40 55.10 -9.78
N SER A 10 -2.98 53.93 -10.27
CA SER A 10 -2.13 53.82 -11.46
C SER A 10 -2.49 52.57 -12.25
N THR A 11 -2.82 52.80 -13.52
CA THR A 11 -3.20 51.86 -14.56
C THR A 11 -1.94 51.45 -15.32
N THR A 12 -1.84 50.18 -15.73
CA THR A 12 -1.04 49.81 -16.91
C THR A 12 -1.77 48.75 -17.72
N HIS A 13 -2.16 49.15 -18.93
CA HIS A 13 -2.66 48.33 -20.03
C HIS A 13 -1.50 47.63 -20.76
N ILE A 14 -1.67 46.34 -21.09
CA ILE A 14 -1.18 45.68 -22.32
C ILE A 14 -2.19 44.54 -22.59
N SER A 15 -3.23 44.70 -23.41
CA SER A 15 -3.32 44.61 -24.88
C SER A 15 -2.89 43.28 -25.51
N SER A 16 -3.93 42.55 -25.96
CA SER A 16 -4.06 41.90 -27.30
C SER A 16 -3.29 40.58 -27.54
N SER A 17 -3.80 39.53 -28.21
CA SER A 17 -4.93 39.35 -29.12
C SER A 17 -5.36 37.87 -29.19
N PHE A 18 -6.61 37.65 -29.58
CA PHE A 18 -7.21 36.43 -30.11
C PHE A 18 -6.35 35.71 -31.16
N PHE A 19 -6.46 34.38 -31.26
CA PHE A 19 -6.75 33.64 -32.52
C PHE A 19 -7.08 32.16 -32.21
N LEU A 20 -8.32 31.75 -32.51
CA LEU A 20 -8.67 30.39 -32.96
C LEU A 20 -8.79 30.45 -34.48
N PRO A 21 -8.55 29.35 -35.21
CA PRO A 21 -9.69 28.76 -35.91
C PRO A 21 -9.69 27.21 -36.03
N ASN A 22 -10.87 26.73 -36.40
CA ASN A 22 -11.33 25.35 -36.61
C ASN A 22 -10.67 24.58 -37.77
N GLY A 23 -10.57 23.25 -37.59
CA GLY A 23 -11.02 22.14 -38.47
C GLY A 23 -10.58 22.05 -39.94
N PHE A 24 -10.25 20.83 -40.40
CA PHE A 24 -10.80 20.19 -41.62
C PHE A 24 -10.28 18.74 -41.80
N GLN A 25 -10.94 18.02 -42.70
CA GLN A 25 -11.12 16.58 -42.88
C GLN A 25 -10.22 15.94 -43.98
N ASN A 26 -9.95 14.63 -43.83
CA ASN A 26 -9.94 13.51 -44.80
C ASN A 26 -8.91 13.30 -45.94
N HIS A 27 -8.70 11.99 -46.17
CA HIS A 27 -8.40 11.21 -47.41
C HIS A 27 -6.98 10.93 -47.92
N GLY A 28 -6.77 9.65 -48.31
CA GLY A 28 -5.80 9.14 -49.29
C GLY A 28 -4.75 8.20 -48.69
N SER A 29 -4.87 6.86 -48.68
CA SER A 29 -4.74 5.92 -49.81
C SER A 29 -3.59 6.24 -50.76
N SER A 30 -2.51 5.44 -50.71
CA SER A 30 -2.03 4.61 -51.84
C SER A 30 -0.53 4.35 -51.81
N SER A 31 -0.22 3.12 -52.19
CA SER A 31 0.97 2.69 -52.93
C SER A 31 2.18 2.17 -52.16
N ALA A 32 2.32 0.85 -52.31
CA ALA A 32 3.46 0.02 -52.05
C ALA A 32 4.76 0.58 -52.63
N THR A 33 5.82 0.53 -51.83
CA THR A 33 7.19 0.46 -52.34
C THR A 33 7.85 -0.78 -51.74
N THR A 34 8.09 -1.75 -52.61
CA THR A 34 8.80 -2.99 -52.33
C THR A 34 10.27 -2.68 -52.01
N PHE A 35 10.63 -2.68 -50.73
CA PHE A 35 12.03 -2.72 -50.32
C PHE A 35 12.47 -4.17 -50.16
N LYS A 36 13.28 -4.65 -51.11
CA LYS A 36 14.05 -5.88 -50.97
C LYS A 36 15.14 -5.64 -49.93
N PHE A 37 15.00 -6.24 -48.74
CA PHE A 37 16.08 -6.27 -47.76
C PHE A 37 16.87 -7.58 -47.89
N SER A 38 18.17 -7.42 -48.06
CA SER A 38 19.18 -8.47 -48.14
C SER A 38 19.23 -9.28 -46.83
N LYS A 39 19.32 -10.61 -46.95
CA LYS A 39 19.66 -11.49 -45.82
C LYS A 39 21.10 -11.23 -45.41
N ASN A 40 21.31 -10.41 -44.39
CA ASN A 40 22.55 -10.43 -43.61
C ASN A 40 22.29 -11.21 -42.32
N GLN A 41 22.82 -12.43 -42.24
CA GLN A 41 23.02 -13.15 -41.00
C GLN A 41 24.08 -12.40 -40.18
N GLY A 42 23.62 -11.44 -39.37
CA GLY A 42 24.38 -10.87 -38.27
C GLY A 42 24.11 -11.70 -37.02
N ARG A 43 25.08 -12.54 -36.66
CA ARG A 43 25.12 -13.24 -35.38
C ARG A 43 25.31 -12.21 -34.27
N CYS A 44 24.24 -11.77 -33.62
CA CYS A 44 24.34 -11.03 -32.38
C CYS A 44 24.63 -12.02 -31.26
N ILE A 45 25.92 -12.20 -30.94
CA ILE A 45 26.32 -12.69 -29.63
C ILE A 45 26.12 -11.51 -28.69
N GLY A 46 24.90 -11.37 -28.17
CA GLY A 46 24.68 -10.61 -26.96
C GLY A 46 25.20 -11.46 -25.82
N ASN A 47 26.24 -10.99 -25.14
CA ASN A 47 26.65 -11.55 -23.87
C ASN A 47 25.44 -11.46 -22.93
N ASP A 48 24.95 -12.62 -22.52
CA ASP A 48 24.08 -12.76 -21.36
C ASP A 48 24.93 -12.38 -20.14
N GLU A 49 25.04 -11.07 -19.89
CA GLU A 49 25.43 -10.57 -18.59
C GLU A 49 24.30 -10.98 -17.65
N GLY A 50 24.47 -12.16 -17.05
CA GLY A 50 23.48 -12.80 -16.22
C GLY A 50 22.91 -11.80 -15.23
N THR A 51 21.57 -11.67 -15.24
CA THR A 51 20.81 -10.82 -14.34
C THR A 51 21.34 -10.99 -12.92
N GLN A 52 22.05 -9.96 -12.44
CA GLN A 52 22.60 -9.99 -11.09
C GLN A 52 21.42 -9.90 -10.13
N ILE A 53 21.12 -11.01 -9.45
CA ILE A 53 20.05 -11.09 -8.44
C ILE A 53 20.40 -10.11 -7.31
N THR A 54 19.50 -9.17 -7.03
CA THR A 54 19.77 -8.07 -6.09
C THR A 54 18.88 -8.08 -4.87
N ALA A 55 17.61 -8.52 -4.96
CA ALA A 55 16.72 -8.62 -3.81
C ALA A 55 16.72 -10.02 -3.22
N LYS A 56 17.18 -10.11 -1.97
CA LYS A 56 16.94 -11.26 -1.10
C LYS A 56 16.31 -10.75 0.19
N PHE A 57 15.03 -11.05 0.38
CA PHE A 57 14.37 -10.83 1.65
C PHE A 57 14.83 -11.86 2.68
N GLU A 58 15.03 -11.41 3.92
CA GLU A 58 15.40 -12.27 5.04
C GLU A 58 14.23 -12.36 6.02
N LEU A 59 14.09 -13.53 6.67
CA LEU A 59 13.12 -13.70 7.74
C LEU A 59 13.57 -12.87 8.96
N LYS A 60 12.90 -11.76 9.21
CA LYS A 60 13.19 -10.92 10.36
C LYS A 60 12.86 -11.68 11.65
N PRO A 61 13.76 -11.70 12.65
CA PRO A 61 13.43 -12.25 13.96
C PRO A 61 12.38 -11.36 14.64
N PRO A 62 11.49 -11.93 15.46
CA PRO A 62 10.54 -11.15 16.25
C PRO A 62 11.29 -10.27 17.27
N PRO A 63 10.70 -9.16 17.74
CA PRO A 63 11.37 -8.24 18.66
C PRO A 63 11.47 -8.76 20.11
N TYR A 64 11.12 -10.03 20.35
CA TYR A 64 11.15 -10.70 21.64
C TYR A 64 11.36 -12.22 21.49
N PRO A 65 11.80 -12.94 22.54
CA PRO A 65 11.95 -14.39 22.52
C PRO A 65 10.64 -15.14 22.19
N LEU A 66 10.75 -16.33 21.60
CA LEU A 66 9.59 -17.11 21.13
C LEU A 66 8.62 -17.56 22.24
N ASN A 67 9.06 -17.58 23.50
CA ASN A 67 8.22 -17.89 24.66
C ASN A 67 7.74 -16.66 25.44
N ALA A 68 8.06 -15.45 24.98
CA ALA A 68 7.85 -14.24 25.76
C ALA A 68 6.38 -13.79 25.83
N LEU A 69 5.49 -14.43 25.06
CA LEU A 69 4.04 -14.18 25.06
C LEU A 69 3.24 -15.26 25.83
N GLU A 70 3.91 -16.23 26.44
CA GLU A 70 3.27 -17.24 27.29
C GLU A 70 2.59 -16.58 28.51
N PRO A 71 1.42 -17.07 28.97
CA PRO A 71 0.64 -18.19 28.44
C PRO A 71 -0.39 -17.78 27.37
N ILE A 72 -0.35 -16.53 26.89
CA ILE A 72 -1.39 -15.99 25.99
C ILE A 72 -1.20 -16.49 24.56
N MET A 73 0.05 -16.59 24.10
CA MET A 73 0.42 -17.27 22.88
C MET A 73 1.55 -18.24 23.18
N SER A 74 1.34 -19.51 22.83
CA SER A 74 2.31 -20.57 23.16
C SER A 74 3.59 -20.45 22.34
N GLN A 75 4.72 -20.89 22.90
CA GLN A 75 5.98 -21.00 22.17
C GLN A 75 5.83 -21.88 20.92
N ASN A 76 5.06 -22.97 21.01
CA ASN A 76 4.80 -23.86 19.88
C ASN A 76 4.06 -23.12 18.74
N THR A 77 3.03 -22.34 19.06
CA THR A 77 2.36 -21.47 18.06
C THR A 77 3.37 -20.57 17.38
N PHE A 78 4.28 -19.97 18.15
CA PHE A 78 5.31 -19.09 17.60
C PHE A 78 6.28 -19.81 16.66
N GLU A 79 6.81 -20.95 17.07
CA GLU A 79 7.75 -21.74 16.28
C GLU A 79 7.17 -22.19 14.93
N TYR A 80 5.88 -22.54 14.91
CA TYR A 80 5.19 -22.86 13.67
C TYR A 80 4.88 -21.60 12.86
N HIS A 81 4.28 -20.59 13.48
CA HIS A 81 3.80 -19.40 12.80
C HIS A 81 4.94 -18.56 12.21
N TRP A 82 5.95 -18.21 13.02
CA TRP A 82 7.13 -17.50 12.53
C TRP A 82 8.12 -18.46 11.84
N GLY A 83 8.45 -19.57 12.48
CA GLY A 83 9.55 -20.43 12.02
C GLY A 83 9.24 -21.24 10.76
N LYS A 84 7.96 -21.56 10.50
CA LYS A 84 7.51 -22.28 9.29
C LYS A 84 6.69 -21.42 8.34
N HIS A 85 5.55 -20.87 8.77
CA HIS A 85 4.66 -20.15 7.85
C HIS A 85 5.30 -18.87 7.32
N HIS A 86 5.77 -18.00 8.21
CA HIS A 86 6.44 -16.76 7.80
C HIS A 86 7.71 -17.05 6.97
N ARG A 87 8.52 -18.02 7.39
CA ARG A 87 9.69 -18.49 6.61
C ARG A 87 9.31 -18.93 5.20
N ALA A 88 8.25 -19.73 5.05
CA ALA A 88 7.82 -20.22 3.74
C ALA A 88 7.40 -19.06 2.82
N TYR A 89 6.76 -18.02 3.35
CA TYR A 89 6.45 -16.83 2.56
C TYR A 89 7.70 -16.11 2.07
N VAL A 90 8.72 -15.94 2.93
CA VAL A 90 10.01 -15.35 2.53
C VAL A 90 10.71 -16.18 1.45
N ASP A 91 10.81 -17.50 1.67
CA ASP A 91 11.50 -18.40 0.74
C ASP A 91 10.79 -18.47 -0.62
N ASN A 92 9.45 -18.48 -0.63
CA ASN A 92 8.66 -18.49 -1.86
C ASN A 92 8.69 -17.14 -2.58
N LEU A 93 8.64 -16.03 -1.84
CA LEU A 93 8.76 -14.70 -2.41
C LEU A 93 10.08 -14.55 -3.18
N ASN A 94 11.20 -14.90 -2.53
CA ASN A 94 12.53 -14.81 -3.16
C ASN A 94 12.58 -15.59 -4.48
N LYS A 95 12.04 -16.82 -4.52
CA LYS A 95 11.96 -17.62 -5.77
C LYS A 95 11.07 -16.99 -6.84
N GLN A 96 10.04 -16.25 -6.46
CA GLN A 96 9.09 -15.65 -7.38
C GLN A 96 9.58 -14.33 -7.99
N ILE A 97 10.44 -13.60 -7.29
CA ILE A 97 10.94 -12.29 -7.76
C ILE A 97 12.27 -12.38 -8.50
N GLU A 98 13.03 -13.45 -8.30
CA GLU A 98 14.34 -13.67 -8.93
C GLU A 98 14.25 -13.54 -10.46
N GLY A 99 15.01 -12.60 -11.03
CA GLY A 99 15.04 -12.36 -12.48
C GLY A 99 13.78 -11.71 -13.05
N THR A 100 12.88 -11.19 -12.21
CA THR A 100 11.71 -10.40 -12.62
C THR A 100 11.91 -8.91 -12.41
N ASP A 101 11.00 -8.07 -12.90
CA ASP A 101 11.00 -6.62 -12.66
C ASP A 101 10.79 -6.22 -11.18
N LEU A 102 10.47 -7.21 -10.32
CA LEU A 102 10.33 -7.04 -8.87
C LEU A 102 11.66 -7.27 -8.14
N ASP A 103 12.69 -7.78 -8.80
CA ASP A 103 14.03 -7.91 -8.24
C ASP A 103 14.59 -6.51 -7.90
N GLY A 104 15.24 -6.40 -6.73
CA GLY A 104 15.77 -5.15 -6.19
C GLY A 104 14.73 -4.18 -5.61
N LYS A 105 13.42 -4.47 -5.68
CA LYS A 105 12.37 -3.63 -5.08
C LYS A 105 12.27 -3.81 -3.57
N SER A 106 11.82 -2.77 -2.88
CA SER A 106 11.40 -2.89 -1.48
C SER A 106 10.16 -3.78 -1.35
N LEU A 107 9.93 -4.33 -0.17
CA LEU A 107 8.80 -5.23 0.07
C LEU A 107 7.46 -4.52 -0.21
N GLU A 108 7.32 -3.27 0.22
CA GLU A 108 6.14 -2.43 -0.01
C GLU A 108 5.92 -2.15 -1.50
N GLU A 109 6.98 -1.82 -2.25
CA GLU A 109 6.89 -1.66 -3.71
C GLU A 109 6.47 -2.96 -4.39
N THR A 110 7.06 -4.10 -3.98
CA THR A 110 6.67 -5.42 -4.50
C THR A 110 5.19 -5.69 -4.26
N ILE A 111 4.66 -5.40 -3.06
CA ILE A 111 3.24 -5.56 -2.73
C ILE A 111 2.36 -4.70 -3.63
N ILE A 112 2.66 -3.40 -3.73
CA ILE A 112 1.84 -2.46 -4.51
C ILE A 112 1.85 -2.83 -6.00
N MET A 113 3.03 -3.13 -6.56
CA MET A 113 3.17 -3.51 -7.97
C MET A 113 2.48 -4.84 -8.28
N SER A 114 2.65 -5.84 -7.41
CA SER A 114 2.07 -7.17 -7.62
C SER A 114 0.57 -7.26 -7.28
N TYR A 115 0.01 -6.32 -6.52
CA TYR A 115 -1.44 -6.21 -6.37
C TYR A 115 -2.13 -5.82 -7.67
N ASN A 116 -1.46 -5.02 -8.52
CA ASN A 116 -1.88 -4.69 -9.87
C ASN A 116 -3.36 -4.30 -9.97
N ASN A 117 -3.78 -3.33 -9.15
CA ASN A 117 -5.16 -2.84 -9.07
C ASN A 117 -6.22 -3.93 -8.85
N GLY A 118 -5.86 -5.02 -8.18
CA GLY A 118 -6.71 -6.17 -7.91
C GLY A 118 -6.58 -7.33 -8.90
N ASP A 119 -5.84 -7.15 -10.01
CA ASP A 119 -5.45 -8.24 -10.91
C ASP A 119 -4.13 -8.88 -10.44
N ILE A 120 -4.23 -9.55 -9.30
CA ILE A 120 -3.13 -10.01 -8.45
C ILE A 120 -2.12 -10.87 -9.23
N LEU A 121 -0.85 -10.46 -9.21
CA LEU A 121 0.29 -11.20 -9.74
C LEU A 121 0.81 -12.26 -8.76
N PRO A 122 1.53 -13.31 -9.22
CA PRO A 122 1.94 -14.45 -8.38
C PRO A 122 2.73 -14.08 -7.11
N ALA A 123 3.53 -13.02 -7.15
CA ALA A 123 4.37 -12.59 -6.03
C ALA A 123 3.58 -11.95 -4.86
N PHE A 124 2.37 -11.44 -5.13
CA PHE A 124 1.61 -10.63 -4.18
C PHE A 124 1.33 -11.34 -2.88
N ASN A 125 0.82 -12.57 -2.95
CA ASN A 125 0.41 -13.29 -1.74
C ASN A 125 1.60 -13.52 -0.80
N ASN A 126 2.77 -13.90 -1.32
CA ASN A 126 3.95 -14.08 -0.48
C ASN A 126 4.51 -12.74 0.00
N ALA A 127 4.61 -11.72 -0.87
CA ALA A 127 5.08 -10.39 -0.50
C ALA A 127 4.24 -9.78 0.63
N ALA A 128 2.93 -9.79 0.45
CA ALA A 128 2.01 -9.23 1.42
C ALA A 128 1.99 -10.04 2.72
N GLN A 129 2.09 -11.36 2.67
CA GLN A 129 2.18 -12.16 3.91
C GLN A 129 3.50 -11.93 4.66
N VAL A 130 4.65 -11.76 4.00
CA VAL A 130 5.90 -11.39 4.70
C VAL A 130 5.69 -10.07 5.46
N TRP A 131 5.15 -9.06 4.79
CA TRP A 131 4.91 -7.76 5.43
C TRP A 131 3.88 -7.83 6.56
N ASN A 132 2.78 -8.56 6.35
CA ASN A 132 1.73 -8.72 7.37
C ASN A 132 2.27 -9.38 8.64
N HIS A 133 3.13 -10.40 8.49
CA HIS A 133 3.71 -11.10 9.63
C HIS A 133 4.77 -10.26 10.33
N ASP A 134 5.67 -9.59 9.60
CA ASP A 134 6.59 -8.61 10.18
C ASP A 134 5.84 -7.62 11.07
N PHE A 135 4.78 -7.01 10.53
CA PHE A 135 3.95 -6.04 11.24
C PHE A 135 3.15 -6.65 12.41
N PHE A 136 2.71 -7.91 12.29
CA PHE A 136 2.01 -8.64 13.35
C PHE A 136 2.90 -8.89 14.57
N TRP A 137 4.16 -9.28 14.36
CA TRP A 137 5.11 -9.46 15.47
C TRP A 137 5.44 -8.13 16.16
N GLU A 138 5.48 -7.03 15.40
CA GLU A 138 5.65 -5.67 15.96
C GLU A 138 4.40 -5.14 16.68
N SER A 139 3.23 -5.69 16.36
CA SER A 139 1.93 -5.33 16.99
C SER A 139 1.77 -5.87 18.41
N MET A 140 2.69 -6.71 18.88
CA MET A 140 2.64 -7.39 20.18
C MET A 140 3.88 -7.13 21.02
N LYS A 141 3.78 -7.36 22.32
CA LYS A 141 4.93 -7.35 23.25
C LYS A 141 4.64 -8.15 24.52
N PRO A 142 5.67 -8.64 25.23
CA PRO A 142 5.53 -9.21 26.57
C PRO A 142 4.93 -8.20 27.54
N GLY A 143 3.93 -8.62 28.33
CA GLY A 143 3.22 -7.71 29.24
C GLY A 143 2.47 -6.56 28.53
N GLY A 144 2.09 -6.77 27.26
CA GLY A 144 1.31 -5.82 26.48
C GLY A 144 -0.16 -5.71 26.91
N GLY A 145 -0.97 -5.12 26.04
CA GLY A 145 -2.38 -4.82 26.33
C GLY A 145 -2.56 -3.53 27.14
N GLY A 146 -3.71 -3.42 27.81
CA GLY A 146 -4.15 -2.17 28.45
C GLY A 146 -4.69 -1.15 27.44
N LYS A 147 -4.84 0.10 27.89
CA LYS A 147 -5.24 1.21 27.02
C LYS A 147 -4.00 1.91 26.45
N PRO A 148 -4.03 2.38 25.20
CA PRO A 148 -3.02 3.30 24.70
C PRO A 148 -3.09 4.62 25.48
N SER A 149 -2.07 5.46 25.32
CA SER A 149 -2.00 6.79 25.94
C SER A 149 -1.69 7.85 24.88
N GLY A 150 -1.72 9.12 25.30
CA GLY A 150 -1.33 10.24 24.44
C GLY A 150 -2.25 10.42 23.24
N GLU A 151 -1.65 10.73 22.09
CA GLU A 151 -2.38 11.10 20.89
C GLU A 151 -3.23 9.95 20.31
N LEU A 152 -2.74 8.72 20.40
CA LEU A 152 -3.48 7.56 19.91
C LEU A 152 -4.81 7.37 20.66
N LEU A 153 -4.81 7.51 21.99
CA LEU A 153 -6.05 7.40 22.77
C LEU A 153 -7.04 8.51 22.40
N LYS A 154 -6.57 9.75 22.23
CA LYS A 154 -7.42 10.87 21.81
C LYS A 154 -8.05 10.63 20.44
N LEU A 155 -7.27 10.13 19.47
CA LEU A 155 -7.80 9.78 18.16
C LEU A 155 -8.83 8.65 18.24
N ILE A 156 -8.58 7.64 19.07
CA ILE A 156 -9.55 6.55 19.30
C ILE A 156 -10.85 7.09 19.90
N GLU A 157 -10.78 7.92 20.93
CA GLU A 157 -11.96 8.51 21.57
C GLU A 157 -12.71 9.45 20.62
N ARG A 158 -11.98 10.20 19.78
CA ARG A 158 -12.57 11.06 18.74
C ARG A 158 -13.35 10.24 17.70
N ASP A 159 -12.74 9.17 17.18
CA ASP A 159 -13.27 8.47 15.99
C ASP A 159 -14.25 7.34 16.34
N PHE A 160 -14.10 6.71 17.51
CA PHE A 160 -14.94 5.60 17.95
C PHE A 160 -15.82 5.95 19.16
N GLY A 161 -15.64 7.13 19.75
CA GLY A 161 -16.37 7.61 20.93
C GLY A 161 -15.80 7.12 22.27
N SER A 162 -15.21 5.93 22.32
CA SER A 162 -14.42 5.46 23.47
C SER A 162 -13.47 4.33 23.07
N PHE A 163 -12.48 4.04 23.91
CA PHE A 163 -11.61 2.88 23.72
C PHE A 163 -12.38 1.56 23.72
N GLU A 164 -13.39 1.41 24.58
CA GLU A 164 -14.22 0.20 24.67
C GLU A 164 -14.99 -0.03 23.37
N LYS A 165 -15.56 1.02 22.79
CA LYS A 165 -16.25 0.95 21.49
C LYS A 165 -15.30 0.60 20.35
N PHE A 166 -14.08 1.13 20.37
CA PHE A 166 -13.04 0.70 19.44
C PHE A 166 -12.73 -0.79 19.58
N VAL A 167 -12.51 -1.28 20.80
CA VAL A 167 -12.23 -2.71 21.06
C VAL A 167 -13.38 -3.60 20.60
N GLU A 168 -14.64 -3.18 20.82
CA GLU A 168 -15.82 -3.90 20.33
C GLU A 168 -15.82 -3.99 18.80
N GLN A 169 -15.63 -2.86 18.11
CA GLN A 169 -15.58 -2.83 16.65
C GLN A 169 -14.41 -3.64 16.08
N PHE A 170 -13.22 -3.54 16.68
CA PHE A 170 -12.03 -4.27 16.24
C PHE A 170 -12.20 -5.79 16.42
N LYS A 171 -12.74 -6.23 17.56
CA LYS A 171 -13.08 -7.64 17.79
C LYS A 171 -14.15 -8.15 16.83
N LEU A 172 -15.16 -7.34 16.54
CA LEU A 172 -16.20 -7.69 15.57
C LEU A 172 -15.62 -7.83 14.16
N ALA A 173 -14.71 -6.95 13.74
CA ALA A 173 -14.04 -7.06 12.45
C ALA A 173 -13.22 -8.36 12.35
N ALA A 174 -12.44 -8.68 13.39
CA ALA A 174 -11.65 -9.90 13.46
C ALA A 174 -12.53 -11.17 13.44
N SER A 175 -13.60 -11.23 14.26
CA SER A 175 -14.44 -12.43 14.37
C SER A 175 -15.37 -12.65 13.18
N THR A 176 -15.67 -11.60 12.41
CA THR A 176 -16.55 -11.68 11.24
C THR A 176 -15.79 -11.74 9.92
N GLN A 177 -14.46 -11.80 9.95
CA GLN A 177 -13.67 -12.16 8.78
C GLN A 177 -13.92 -13.64 8.49
N PHE A 178 -14.49 -13.95 7.34
CA PHE A 178 -14.78 -15.32 6.96
C PHE A 178 -13.57 -15.95 6.28
N GLY A 179 -13.16 -17.13 6.75
CA GLY A 179 -11.92 -17.78 6.33
C GLY A 179 -10.68 -16.99 6.73
N SER A 180 -9.58 -17.28 6.05
CA SER A 180 -8.28 -16.63 6.25
C SER A 180 -8.32 -15.12 6.00
N GLY A 181 -7.69 -14.35 6.88
CA GLY A 181 -7.60 -12.90 6.73
C GLY A 181 -6.99 -12.19 7.93
N TRP A 182 -7.16 -10.88 7.96
CA TRP A 182 -6.58 -9.99 8.97
C TRP A 182 -7.59 -8.92 9.38
N ALA A 183 -7.48 -8.41 10.61
CA ALA A 183 -8.17 -7.19 11.02
C ALA A 183 -7.18 -6.09 11.40
N TRP A 184 -7.52 -4.86 11.04
CA TRP A 184 -6.60 -3.73 11.05
C TRP A 184 -7.21 -2.52 11.74
N LEU A 185 -6.40 -1.83 12.54
CA LEU A 185 -6.59 -0.42 12.81
C LEU A 185 -5.68 0.33 11.85
N ALA A 186 -6.24 1.26 11.07
CA ALA A 186 -5.46 2.09 10.16
C ALA A 186 -5.86 3.55 10.28
N TYR A 187 -4.95 4.45 9.94
CA TYR A 187 -5.26 5.86 9.74
C TYR A 187 -5.52 6.11 8.25
N LYS A 188 -6.73 6.60 7.94
CA LYS A 188 -7.12 6.99 6.58
C LYS A 188 -6.79 8.47 6.38
N GLU A 189 -5.80 8.74 5.55
CA GLU A 189 -5.42 10.09 5.14
C GLU A 189 -6.43 10.72 4.17
N ASN A 190 -6.28 12.04 3.95
CA ASN A 190 -7.12 12.79 3.03
C ASN A 190 -7.01 12.27 1.61
N ARG A 191 -8.14 11.89 1.01
CA ARG A 191 -8.18 11.63 -0.42
C ARG A 191 -8.20 12.98 -1.13
N LEU A 192 -7.14 13.32 -1.84
CA LEU A 192 -7.25 14.34 -2.88
C LEU A 192 -8.10 13.73 -4.00
N ASP A 193 -9.39 14.04 -4.04
CA ASP A 193 -10.24 13.68 -5.17
C ASP A 193 -9.88 14.55 -6.37
N VAL A 194 -8.86 14.14 -7.12
CA VAL A 194 -8.43 14.78 -8.37
C VAL A 194 -9.43 14.63 -9.51
N GLY A 195 -10.54 13.88 -9.32
CA GLY A 195 -11.65 13.78 -10.27
C GLY A 195 -12.54 15.02 -10.30
N ASN A 196 -12.55 15.81 -9.22
CA ASN A 196 -13.25 17.10 -9.13
C ASN A 196 -12.23 18.24 -9.22
N ALA A 197 -11.81 18.58 -10.45
CA ALA A 197 -10.82 19.62 -10.75
C ALA A 197 -11.27 21.07 -10.46
N VAL A 198 -12.19 21.28 -9.51
CA VAL A 198 -12.55 22.59 -8.97
C VAL A 198 -12.64 22.46 -7.45
N ASN A 199 -11.49 22.66 -6.80
CA ASN A 199 -11.32 22.72 -5.34
C ASN A 199 -11.56 21.37 -4.59
N PRO A 200 -10.52 20.53 -4.42
CA PRO A 200 -10.65 19.28 -3.67
C PRO A 200 -10.89 19.59 -2.19
N LEU A 201 -12.15 19.62 -1.78
CA LEU A 201 -12.51 19.70 -0.38
C LEU A 201 -12.24 18.34 0.26
N ALA A 202 -11.44 18.33 1.31
CA ALA A 202 -11.31 17.17 2.19
C ALA A 202 -12.72 16.75 2.62
N THR A 203 -13.08 15.49 2.43
CA THR A 203 -14.34 15.01 2.99
C THR A 203 -14.15 14.81 4.50
N GLU A 204 -15.15 15.14 5.32
CA GLU A 204 -15.14 14.86 6.77
C GLU A 204 -14.97 13.35 7.09
N GLU A 205 -15.02 12.49 6.07
CA GLU A 205 -14.76 11.05 6.16
C GLU A 205 -13.27 10.68 6.10
N ASP A 206 -12.39 11.65 5.88
CA ASP A 206 -10.94 11.45 5.80
C ASP A 206 -10.21 12.07 7.02
N LYS A 207 -8.94 11.67 7.25
CA LYS A 207 -8.12 11.99 8.45
C LYS A 207 -8.63 11.36 9.75
N LYS A 208 -9.07 10.11 9.68
CA LYS A 208 -9.60 9.36 10.83
C LYS A 208 -9.03 7.96 10.94
N LEU A 209 -9.08 7.43 12.15
CA LEU A 209 -8.90 6.02 12.40
C LEU A 209 -10.07 5.23 11.83
N VAL A 210 -9.75 4.09 11.23
CA VAL A 210 -10.72 3.16 10.67
C VAL A 210 -10.37 1.74 11.11
N VAL A 211 -11.40 0.95 11.40
CA VAL A 211 -11.28 -0.50 11.57
C VAL A 211 -11.58 -1.16 10.22
N LEU A 212 -10.68 -2.02 9.77
CA LEU A 212 -10.78 -2.72 8.49
C LEU A 212 -10.59 -4.23 8.73
N LYS A 213 -11.08 -5.03 7.79
CA LYS A 213 -10.71 -6.44 7.67
C LYS A 213 -10.40 -6.76 6.23
N SER A 214 -9.51 -7.72 6.00
CA SER A 214 -9.06 -8.08 4.67
C SER A 214 -9.00 -9.60 4.52
N PRO A 215 -9.37 -10.13 3.33
CA PRO A 215 -9.25 -11.54 3.05
C PRO A 215 -7.81 -11.91 2.71
N ASN A 216 -7.43 -13.14 3.05
CA ASN A 216 -6.15 -13.75 2.69
C ASN A 216 -4.97 -12.84 3.04
N ALA A 217 -4.17 -12.44 2.04
CA ALA A 217 -2.95 -11.65 2.21
C ALA A 217 -3.16 -10.14 2.07
N VAL A 218 -4.36 -9.69 1.66
CA VAL A 218 -4.61 -8.27 1.40
C VAL A 218 -4.35 -7.46 2.67
N ASN A 219 -3.73 -6.29 2.54
CA ASN A 219 -3.44 -5.39 3.65
C ASN A 219 -3.68 -3.93 3.26
N PRO A 220 -3.71 -2.98 4.22
CA PRO A 220 -4.04 -1.60 3.92
C PRO A 220 -3.09 -0.88 2.96
N LEU A 221 -1.89 -1.38 2.70
CA LEU A 221 -0.94 -0.73 1.78
C LEU A 221 -1.46 -0.66 0.34
N VAL A 222 -2.30 -1.62 -0.06
CA VAL A 222 -2.91 -1.61 -1.40
C VAL A 222 -4.15 -0.73 -1.50
N TRP A 223 -4.62 -0.20 -0.36
CA TRP A 223 -5.70 0.77 -0.31
C TRP A 223 -5.10 2.16 -0.18
N ASN A 224 -5.21 2.94 -1.25
CA ASN A 224 -4.70 4.31 -1.28
C ASN A 224 -5.01 5.07 0.03
N HIS A 225 -4.01 5.75 0.57
CA HIS A 225 -4.10 6.61 1.75
C HIS A 225 -4.46 5.91 3.08
N HIS A 226 -4.19 4.60 3.22
CA HIS A 226 -4.32 3.92 4.50
C HIS A 226 -2.96 3.58 5.10
N HIS A 227 -2.76 3.98 6.35
CA HIS A 227 -1.56 3.69 7.12
C HIS A 227 -1.89 2.70 8.24
N PRO A 228 -1.46 1.43 8.16
CA PRO A 228 -1.73 0.44 9.19
C PRO A 228 -1.05 0.81 10.51
N LEU A 229 -1.76 0.67 11.63
CA LEU A 229 -1.32 1.01 12.99
C LEU A 229 -1.34 -0.19 13.94
N LEU A 230 -2.21 -1.16 13.69
CA LEU A 230 -2.31 -2.41 14.44
C LEU A 230 -2.90 -3.49 13.53
N THR A 231 -2.43 -4.72 13.65
CA THR A 231 -3.07 -5.87 13.01
C THR A 231 -3.29 -7.02 13.98
N ILE A 232 -4.24 -7.90 13.64
CA ILE A 232 -4.40 -9.21 14.24
C ILE A 232 -4.61 -10.24 13.13
N ASP A 233 -3.83 -11.32 13.20
CA ASP A 233 -3.98 -12.47 12.34
C ASP A 233 -5.20 -13.30 12.80
N VAL A 234 -6.07 -13.66 11.85
CA VAL A 234 -7.21 -14.57 12.07
C VAL A 234 -7.16 -15.82 11.19
N TRP A 235 -6.00 -16.12 10.59
CA TRP A 235 -5.76 -17.39 9.92
C TRP A 235 -5.71 -18.55 10.93
N GLU A 236 -6.40 -19.64 10.60
CA GLU A 236 -6.22 -20.92 11.29
C GLU A 236 -4.92 -21.56 10.78
N VAL A 237 -3.86 -21.43 11.57
CA VAL A 237 -2.56 -22.07 11.32
C VAL A 237 -2.47 -23.36 12.15
N TYR A 238 -2.50 -24.51 11.46
CA TYR A 238 -2.33 -25.85 12.03
C TYR A 238 -0.96 -26.43 11.69
#